data_AF-A0A9Q9GBM1-F1
#
_entry.id   AF-A0A9Q9GBM1-F1
#
_cell.length_a   1.000
_cell.length_b   1.000
_cell.length_c   1.000
_cell.angle_alpha   90.00
_cell.angle_beta   90.00
_cell.angle_gamma   90.00
#
_symmetry.space_group_name_H-M   'P 1'
#
loop_
_entity.id
_entity.type
_entity.pdbx_description
1 polymer ?
#
loop_
_entity_poly.entity_id
_entity_poly.type
_entity_poly.pdbx_seq_one_letter_code
_entity_poly.pdbx_strand_id
1 'polypeptide(L)'
;MPNTFDATDRTLDVRGLRCPEPVMMIRKTIRLMTKGQILLIIADDPTTIRDIPDFCRFMEHTLLAQTTKYLPYRYLLRKGITVLPSRKN
;
A
#
# COMPACT_ATOMS: atom_id res chain seq x y z
N MET A 1 22.73 -6.50 4.56
CA MET A 1 21.41 -7.17 4.48
C MET A 1 20.37 -6.07 4.34
N PRO A 2 19.86 -5.71 3.14
CA PRO A 2 18.94 -4.60 3.05
C PRO A 2 17.54 -5.07 3.46
N ASN A 3 17.01 -4.47 4.52
CA ASN A 3 15.65 -4.66 4.98
C ASN A 3 14.70 -4.21 3.85
N THR A 4 13.79 -5.08 3.42
CA THR A 4 12.78 -4.76 2.39
C THR A 4 11.90 -3.55 2.76
N PHE A 5 11.88 -3.15 4.04
CA PHE A 5 11.16 -1.99 4.56
C PHE A 5 11.97 -0.68 4.59
N ASP A 6 13.30 -0.71 4.41
CA ASP A 6 14.13 0.49 4.34
C ASP A 6 14.04 1.18 2.97
N ALA A 7 13.65 0.43 1.93
CA ALA A 7 13.47 0.96 0.57
C ALA A 7 12.08 1.60 0.36
N THR A 8 11.61 2.40 1.31
CA THR A 8 10.32 3.12 1.17
C THR A 8 10.59 4.59 0.85
N ASP A 9 10.06 5.10 -0.26
CA ASP A 9 10.24 6.51 -0.66
C ASP A 9 9.36 7.44 0.18
N ARG A 10 8.18 6.96 0.56
CA ARG A 10 7.22 7.70 1.40
C ARG A 10 6.62 6.77 2.45
N THR A 11 6.32 7.35 3.60
CA THR A 11 5.53 6.71 4.65
C THR A 11 4.28 7.54 4.93
N LEU A 12 3.14 6.87 5.04
CA LEU A 12 1.83 7.44 5.32
C LEU A 12 1.28 6.75 6.58
N ASP A 13 1.06 7.54 7.62
CA ASP A 13 0.46 7.07 8.86
C ASP A 13 -1.02 7.43 8.88
N VAL A 14 -1.87 6.42 8.94
CA VAL A 14 -3.34 6.53 8.99
C VAL A 14 -3.92 5.84 10.24
N ARG A 15 -3.10 5.63 11.27
CA ARG A 15 -3.56 5.10 12.56
C ARG A 15 -4.62 6.03 13.16
N GLY A 16 -5.68 5.45 13.71
CA GLY A 16 -6.81 6.19 14.28
C GLY A 16 -7.81 6.74 13.25
N LEU A 17 -7.50 6.67 11.94
CA LEU A 17 -8.46 6.97 10.89
C LEU A 17 -9.38 5.77 10.66
N ARG A 18 -10.62 6.05 10.26
CA ARG A 18 -11.62 5.03 9.92
C ARG A 18 -12.07 5.19 8.48
N CYS A 19 -12.54 4.11 7.88
CA CYS A 19 -13.06 4.12 6.52
C CYS A 19 -14.13 5.22 6.37
N PRO A 20 -14.07 6.11 5.34
CA PRO A 20 -13.25 6.03 4.12
C PRO A 20 -11.97 6.91 4.11
N GLU A 21 -11.60 7.54 5.22
CA GLU A 21 -10.46 8.46 5.28
C GLU A 21 -9.09 7.86 4.87
N PRO A 22 -8.69 6.64 5.30
CA PRO A 22 -7.38 6.10 4.98
C PRO A 22 -7.20 5.88 3.47
N VAL A 23 -8.23 5.38 2.78
CA VAL A 23 -8.20 5.16 1.32
C VAL A 23 -8.05 6.49 0.58
N MET A 24 -8.73 7.55 1.02
CA MET A 24 -8.58 8.88 0.43
C MET A 24 -7.16 9.44 0.60
N MET A 25 -6.56 9.28 1.78
CA MET A 25 -5.18 9.72 2.02
C MET A 25 -4.17 8.95 1.18
N ILE A 26 -4.32 7.63 1.07
CA ILE A 26 -3.50 6.78 0.21
C ILE A 26 -3.59 7.28 -1.25
N ARG A 27 -4.81 7.51 -1.74
CA ARG A 27 -5.04 8.00 -3.11
C ARG A 27 -4.42 9.38 -3.36
N LYS A 28 -4.53 10.32 -2.42
CA LYS A 28 -3.88 11.64 -2.51
C LYS A 28 -2.36 11.49 -2.54
N THR A 29 -1.80 10.67 -1.67
CA THR A 29 -0.35 10.47 -1.55
C THR A 29 0.23 9.85 -2.81
N ILE A 30 -0.41 8.80 -3.32
CA ILE A 30 -0.03 8.14 -4.57
C ILE A 30 -0.12 9.10 -5.75
N ARG A 31 -1.13 9.98 -5.82
CA ARG A 31 -1.22 10.99 -6.88
C ARG A 31 0.00 11.92 -6.90
N LEU A 32 0.55 12.23 -5.72
CA LEU A 32 1.75 13.05 -5.54
C LEU A 32 3.07 12.27 -5.69
N MET A 33 3.05 10.95 -5.87
CA MET A 33 4.24 10.12 -6.04
C MET A 33 4.58 9.90 -7.52
N THR A 34 5.82 9.54 -7.80
CA THR A 34 6.28 9.18 -9.13
C THR A 34 6.09 7.68 -9.38
N LYS A 35 5.85 7.29 -10.64
CA LYS A 35 5.78 5.88 -11.03
C LYS A 35 7.08 5.17 -10.61
N GLY A 36 6.96 4.02 -9.97
CA GLY A 36 8.08 3.23 -9.46
C GLY A 36 8.39 3.44 -7.99
N GLN A 37 7.88 4.51 -7.35
CA GLN A 37 8.11 4.79 -5.93
C GLN A 37 7.31 3.87 -5.01
N ILE A 38 7.85 3.65 -3.81
CA ILE A 38 7.32 2.78 -2.77
C ILE A 38 6.72 3.60 -1.63
N LEU A 39 5.47 3.31 -1.28
CA LEU A 39 4.71 3.89 -0.20
C LEU A 39 4.52 2.85 0.92
N LEU A 40 4.98 3.17 2.13
CA LEU A 40 4.64 2.46 3.35
C LEU A 40 3.38 3.09 3.96
N ILE A 41 2.36 2.28 4.24
CA ILE A 41 1.12 2.70 4.89
C ILE A 41 1.06 2.02 6.25
N ILE A 42 0.81 2.78 7.30
CA ILE A 42 0.67 2.28 8.67
C ILE A 42 -0.77 2.52 9.11
N ALA A 43 -1.50 1.45 9.40
CA ALA A 43 -2.90 1.50 9.82
C ALA A 43 -3.12 0.66 11.07
N ASP A 44 -4.19 0.91 11.81
CA ASP A 44 -4.61 0.11 12.97
C ASP A 44 -6.02 -0.48 12.81
N ASP A 45 -6.68 -0.21 11.68
CA ASP A 45 -8.05 -0.65 11.40
C ASP A 45 -8.06 -1.97 10.60
N PRO A 46 -8.74 -3.03 11.06
CA PRO A 46 -8.85 -4.30 10.32
C PRO A 46 -9.54 -4.17 8.96
N THR A 47 -10.33 -3.12 8.71
CA THR A 47 -10.95 -2.88 7.39
C THR A 47 -9.89 -2.72 6.29
N THR A 48 -8.75 -2.09 6.62
CA THR A 48 -7.64 -1.82 5.70
C THR A 48 -6.99 -3.09 5.15
N ILE A 49 -7.17 -4.23 5.82
CA ILE A 49 -6.69 -5.55 5.37
C ILE A 49 -7.32 -5.95 4.03
N ARG A 50 -8.58 -5.55 3.78
CA ARG A 50 -9.28 -5.82 2.51
C ARG A 50 -9.24 -4.61 1.59
N ASP A 51 -9.44 -3.41 2.13
CA ASP A 51 -9.52 -2.18 1.34
C ASP A 51 -8.21 -1.85 0.61
N ILE A 52 -7.05 -2.06 1.24
CA ILE A 52 -5.76 -1.73 0.62
C ILE A 52 -5.43 -2.64 -0.57
N PRO A 53 -5.51 -3.98 -0.46
CA PRO A 53 -5.32 -4.87 -1.62
C PRO A 53 -6.28 -4.56 -2.77
N ASP A 54 -7.57 -4.33 -2.46
CA ASP A 54 -8.56 -3.99 -3.47
C ASP A 54 -8.20 -2.65 -4.14
N PHE A 55 -7.86 -1.63 -3.36
CA PHE A 55 -7.38 -0.36 -3.88
C PHE A 55 -6.16 -0.51 -4.78
N CYS A 56 -5.17 -1.34 -4.41
CA CYS A 56 -4.01 -1.64 -5.25
C CYS A 56 -4.44 -2.23 -6.60
N ARG A 57 -5.37 -3.19 -6.56
CA ARG A 57 -5.87 -3.87 -7.75
C ARG A 57 -6.67 -2.95 -8.67
N PHE A 58 -7.55 -2.12 -8.12
CA PHE A 58 -8.37 -1.17 -8.88
C PHE A 58 -7.55 -0.03 -9.48
N MET A 59 -6.52 0.45 -8.78
CA MET A 59 -5.69 1.57 -9.22
C MET A 59 -4.42 1.14 -9.98
N GLU A 60 -4.29 -0.14 -10.30
CA GLU A 60 -3.15 -0.69 -11.06
C GLU A 60 -1.79 -0.39 -10.35
N HIS A 61 -1.71 -0.76 -9.08
CA HIS A 61 -0.52 -0.65 -8.26
C HIS A 61 -0.09 -2.03 -7.74
N THR A 62 1.22 -2.20 -7.52
CA THR A 62 1.73 -3.45 -6.95
C THR A 62 1.74 -3.33 -5.44
N LEU A 63 1.06 -4.25 -4.76
CA LEU A 63 1.29 -4.49 -3.35
C LEU A 63 2.54 -5.38 -3.21
N LEU A 64 3.61 -4.84 -2.64
CA LEU A 64 4.89 -5.54 -2.45
C LEU A 64 4.88 -6.41 -1.19
N ALA A 65 4.34 -5.88 -0.09
CA ALA A 65 4.26 -6.59 1.18
C ALA A 65 3.10 -6.05 2.02
N GLN A 66 2.54 -6.90 2.87
CA GLN A 66 1.60 -6.48 3.91
C GLN A 66 1.85 -7.27 5.20
N THR A 67 1.77 -6.59 6.34
CA THR A 67 1.90 -7.16 7.67
C THR A 67 0.61 -6.85 8.43
N THR A 68 -0.28 -7.83 8.45
CA THR A 68 -1.60 -7.72 9.10
C THR A 68 -1.77 -8.64 10.31
N LYS A 69 -0.69 -9.34 10.71
CA LYS A 69 -0.70 -10.27 11.84
C LYS A 69 -0.78 -9.58 13.21
N TYR A 70 -0.13 -8.42 13.33
CA TYR A 70 -0.05 -7.66 14.58
C TYR A 70 -0.25 -6.18 14.26
N LEU A 71 -0.82 -5.45 15.22
CA LEU A 71 -0.94 -4.00 15.14
C LEU A 71 0.41 -3.33 15.45
N PRO A 72 0.74 -2.20 14.80
CA PRO A 72 0.00 -1.59 13.70
C PRO A 72 0.24 -2.33 12.38
N TYR A 73 -0.81 -2.46 11.58
CA TYR A 73 -0.75 -3.01 10.24
C TYR A 73 0.13 -2.17 9.34
N ARG A 74 0.92 -2.82 8.51
CA ARG A 74 1.85 -2.16 7.57
C ARG A 74 1.65 -2.68 6.17
N TYR A 75 1.55 -1.78 5.20
CA TYR A 75 1.36 -2.14 3.80
C TYR A 75 2.41 -1.41 2.96
N LEU A 76 3.04 -2.13 2.05
CA LEU A 76 4.12 -1.62 1.23
C LEU A 76 3.66 -1.72 -0.22
N LEU A 77 3.40 -0.57 -0.83
CA LEU A 77 2.78 -0.42 -2.14
C LEU A 77 3.75 0.27 -3.09
N ARG A 78 3.84 -0.18 -4.33
CA ARG A 78 4.65 0.45 -5.37
C ARG A 78 3.76 1.02 -6.47
N LYS A 79 3.91 2.31 -6.74
CA LYS A 79 3.10 3.02 -7.74
C LYS A 79 3.45 2.53 -9.16
N GLY A 80 2.44 2.08 -9.90
CA GLY A 80 2.50 1.92 -11.35
C GLY A 80 3.38 0.79 -11.89
N ILE A 81 3.45 -0.31 -11.14
CA ILE A 81 3.75 -1.60 -11.74
C ILE A 81 2.48 -2.40 -11.55
N THR A 82 1.81 -2.75 -12.63
CA THR A 82 0.90 -3.88 -12.63
C THR A 82 1.70 -4.97 -13.31
N VAL A 83 2.28 -5.87 -12.52
CA VAL A 83 2.65 -7.17 -13.05
C VAL A 83 1.32 -7.85 -13.37
N LEU A 84 0.83 -7.64 -14.60
CA LEU A 84 -0.16 -8.53 -15.18
C LEU A 84 0.36 -9.96 -14.96
N PRO A 85 -0.48 -10.91 -14.50
CA PRO A 85 -0.05 -12.28 -14.47
C PRO A 85 0.34 -12.64 -15.91
N SER A 86 1.59 -13.06 -16.11
CA SER A 86 1.95 -13.87 -17.26
C SER A 86 0.84 -14.90 -17.42
N ARG A 87 0.07 -14.79 -18.51
CA ARG A 87 -0.68 -15.93 -19.04
C ARG A 87 0.30 -17.10 -19.06
N LYS A 88 0.15 -18.04 -18.13
CA LYS A 88 0.68 -19.39 -18.35
C LYS A 88 -0.16 -19.95 -19.49
N ASN A 89 0.56 -20.23 -20.57
CA ASN A 89 0.13 -20.93 -21.77
C ASN A 89 -0.46 -22.30 -21.41
#